data_AF-A0A6P6XIW9-F1
#
_entry.id   AF-A0A6P6XIW9-F1
#
_cell.length_a   1.000
_cell.length_b   1.000
_cell.length_c   1.000
_cell.angle_alpha   90.00
_cell.angle_beta   90.00
_cell.angle_gamma   90.00
#
_symmetry.space_group_name_H-M   'P 1'
#
loop_
_entity.id
_entity.type
_entity.pdbx_description
1 polymer ?
#
loop_
_entity_poly.entity_id
_entity_poly.type
_entity_poly.pdbx_seq_one_letter_code
_entity_poly.pdbx_strand_id
1 'polypeptide(L)'
;MLPVRHWTSTAHLQDLEKLGCLVLYEVDVHNMNEHPDLKQMKFDVILFNFPHAGHYSWLHERDSILIRMHQDLIAAYFKTAKEMVQEEGEIHVTVRDDYPYNTWEVEKLAECAGLQLKDKVEFRQENYPGYHNKRGGNINCNKKFPLKACYTYKFTLKVSAVEISDGSEVNDSASSELTSIITTVEDLQI
;
A
#
# COMPACT_ATOMS: atom_id res chain seq x y z
N MET A 1 18.09 -16.08 5.12
CA MET A 1 17.00 -16.67 4.31
C MET A 1 15.76 -16.69 5.20
N LEU A 2 14.76 -15.87 4.91
CA LEU A 2 13.52 -15.88 5.67
C LEU A 2 12.82 -17.23 5.49
N PRO A 3 12.15 -17.78 6.52
CA PRO A 3 11.43 -19.03 6.38
C PRO A 3 10.36 -18.90 5.29
N VAL A 4 10.38 -19.82 4.33
CA VAL A 4 9.38 -19.87 3.24
C VAL A 4 8.03 -20.18 3.86
N ARG A 5 7.18 -19.15 3.99
CA ARG A 5 5.84 -19.30 4.55
C ARG A 5 4.85 -19.84 3.53
N HIS A 6 5.06 -19.59 2.23
CA HIS A 6 4.21 -20.09 1.15
C HIS A 6 5.02 -20.65 -0.01
N TRP A 7 4.57 -21.76 -0.60
CA TRP A 7 5.31 -22.53 -1.60
C TRP A 7 5.51 -21.78 -2.93
N THR A 8 4.63 -20.84 -3.30
CA THR A 8 4.80 -20.03 -4.51
C THR A 8 5.68 -18.80 -4.30
N SER A 9 5.94 -18.38 -3.05
CA SER A 9 6.66 -17.12 -2.78
C SER A 9 8.04 -17.13 -3.41
N THR A 10 8.76 -18.26 -3.35
CA THR A 10 10.09 -18.36 -3.94
C THR A 10 10.07 -18.15 -5.46
N ALA A 11 9.09 -18.74 -6.17
CA ALA A 11 8.99 -18.59 -7.61
C ALA A 11 8.67 -17.13 -8.00
N HIS A 12 7.71 -16.50 -7.31
CA HIS A 12 7.35 -15.11 -7.57
C HIS A 12 8.52 -14.15 -7.29
N LEU A 13 9.26 -14.35 -6.20
CA LEU A 13 10.42 -13.52 -5.86
C LEU A 13 11.53 -13.68 -6.90
N GLN A 14 11.81 -14.91 -7.33
CA GLN A 14 12.77 -15.17 -8.42
C GLN A 14 12.35 -14.52 -9.73
N ASP A 15 11.05 -14.50 -10.04
CA ASP A 15 10.57 -13.87 -11.27
C ASP A 15 10.69 -12.34 -11.19
N LEU A 16 10.41 -11.73 -10.03
CA LEU A 16 10.68 -10.30 -9.79
C LEU A 16 12.17 -9.96 -9.95
N GLU A 17 13.06 -10.77 -9.35
CA GLU A 17 14.52 -10.58 -9.47
C GLU A 17 14.99 -10.71 -10.92
N LYS A 18 14.49 -11.69 -11.68
CA LYS A 18 14.79 -11.85 -13.13
C LYS A 18 14.29 -10.68 -13.97
N LEU A 19 13.20 -10.04 -13.56
CA LEU A 19 12.67 -8.84 -14.20
C LEU A 19 13.43 -7.57 -13.77
N GLY A 20 14.46 -7.69 -12.94
CA GLY A 20 15.27 -6.57 -12.47
C GLY A 20 14.64 -5.76 -11.34
N CYS A 21 13.60 -6.29 -10.69
CA CYS A 21 13.00 -5.62 -9.54
C CYS A 21 13.93 -5.67 -8.32
N LEU A 22 14.04 -4.55 -7.61
CA LEU A 22 14.63 -4.51 -6.28
C LEU A 22 13.65 -5.09 -5.27
N VAL A 23 14.00 -6.23 -4.68
CA VAL A 23 13.19 -6.90 -3.65
C VAL A 23 13.85 -6.67 -2.29
N LEU A 24 13.14 -5.97 -1.41
CA LEU A 24 13.55 -5.74 -0.03
C LEU A 24 12.64 -6.50 0.94
N TYR A 25 13.20 -6.84 2.09
CA TYR A 25 12.47 -7.53 3.16
C TYR A 25 12.55 -6.70 4.44
N GLU A 26 11.63 -6.95 5.37
CA GLU A 26 11.63 -6.32 6.71
C GLU A 26 11.55 -4.77 6.63
N VAL A 27 10.82 -4.26 5.63
CA VAL A 27 10.55 -2.83 5.49
C VAL A 27 9.34 -2.46 6.35
N ASP A 28 9.59 -1.81 7.49
CA ASP A 28 8.55 -1.34 8.40
C ASP A 28 7.94 -0.02 7.91
N VAL A 29 6.63 -0.01 7.68
CA VAL A 29 5.89 1.17 7.19
C VAL A 29 5.96 2.37 8.14
N HIS A 30 6.27 2.17 9.42
CA HIS A 30 6.43 3.25 10.40
C HIS A 30 7.71 4.07 10.17
N ASN A 31 8.70 3.52 9.47
CA ASN A 31 10.01 4.15 9.25
C ASN A 31 10.60 3.86 7.85
N MET A 32 9.79 3.45 6.88
CA MET A 32 10.28 3.11 5.53
C MET A 32 10.95 4.29 4.78
N ASN A 33 10.61 5.52 5.15
CA ASN A 33 11.27 6.75 4.70
C ASN A 33 12.71 6.89 5.22
N GLU A 34 13.08 6.16 6.26
CA GLU A 34 14.42 6.13 6.87
C GLU A 34 15.22 4.87 6.46
N HIS A 35 14.59 3.92 5.77
CA HIS A 35 15.22 2.67 5.37
C HIS A 35 16.48 2.94 4.53
N PRO A 36 17.64 2.32 4.82
CA PRO A 36 18.92 2.66 4.20
C PRO A 36 18.90 2.67 2.67
N ASP A 37 18.21 1.70 2.07
CA ASP A 37 18.08 1.56 0.62
C ASP A 37 16.98 2.45 0.01
N LEU A 38 16.03 2.97 0.80
CA LEU A 38 14.86 3.71 0.31
C LEU A 38 14.90 5.20 0.58
N LYS A 39 15.57 5.64 1.65
CA LYS A 39 15.52 7.02 2.17
C LYS A 39 15.97 8.12 1.21
N GLN A 40 16.56 7.76 0.07
CA GLN A 40 16.98 8.70 -0.99
C GLN A 40 16.17 8.54 -2.27
N MET A 41 15.25 7.59 -2.32
CA MET A 41 14.42 7.31 -3.49
C MET A 41 13.14 8.12 -3.45
N LYS A 42 12.62 8.43 -4.64
CA LYS A 42 11.30 8.99 -4.85
C LYS A 42 10.52 8.12 -5.83
N PHE A 43 9.23 7.96 -5.59
CA PHE A 43 8.38 7.03 -6.34
C PHE A 43 7.24 7.75 -7.06
N ASP A 44 6.95 7.33 -8.29
CA ASP A 44 5.77 7.77 -9.03
C ASP A 44 4.50 7.18 -8.44
N VAL A 45 4.57 5.93 -7.96
CA VAL A 45 3.46 5.25 -7.29
C VAL A 45 3.99 4.44 -6.11
N ILE A 46 3.37 4.60 -4.95
CA ILE A 46 3.59 3.75 -3.77
C ILE A 46 2.27 3.07 -3.47
N LEU A 47 2.25 1.74 -3.35
CA LEU A 47 1.01 0.97 -3.13
C LEU A 47 1.11 0.07 -1.90
N PHE A 48 0.00 -0.10 -1.18
CA PHE A 48 -0.14 -1.08 -0.11
C PHE A 48 -1.44 -1.88 -0.25
N ASN A 49 -1.32 -3.16 -0.57
CA ASN A 49 -2.46 -4.03 -0.84
C ASN A 49 -2.89 -4.79 0.42
N PHE A 50 -4.15 -4.58 0.82
CA PHE A 50 -4.81 -5.22 1.95
C PHE A 50 -4.00 -5.16 3.27
N PRO A 51 -3.56 -3.97 3.71
CA PRO A 51 -2.85 -3.81 4.96
C PRO A 51 -3.67 -4.35 6.14
N HIS A 52 -2.99 -5.00 7.08
CA HIS A 52 -3.62 -5.61 8.24
C HIS A 52 -2.66 -5.61 9.43
N ALA A 53 -3.08 -5.12 10.59
CA ALA A 53 -2.27 -5.04 11.81
C ALA A 53 -2.05 -6.39 12.52
N GLY A 54 -2.08 -7.50 11.77
CA GLY A 54 -1.95 -8.85 12.30
C GLY A 54 -3.25 -9.43 12.87
N HIS A 55 -3.19 -10.71 13.21
CA HIS A 55 -4.32 -11.48 13.73
C HIS A 55 -4.02 -11.90 15.16
N TYR A 56 -5.02 -11.82 16.04
CA TYR A 56 -4.90 -12.17 17.46
C TYR A 56 -6.02 -13.12 17.85
N SER A 57 -5.73 -14.15 18.65
CA SER A 57 -6.73 -15.15 19.02
C SER A 57 -7.86 -14.60 19.89
N TRP A 58 -7.67 -13.44 20.51
CA TRP A 58 -8.63 -12.75 21.37
C TRP A 58 -9.23 -11.46 20.78
N LEU A 59 -8.86 -11.08 19.54
CA LEU A 59 -9.41 -9.91 18.86
C LEU A 59 -10.06 -10.30 17.53
N HIS A 60 -11.18 -9.65 17.24
CA HIS A 60 -11.93 -9.77 15.99
C HIS A 60 -11.90 -8.43 15.24
N GLU A 61 -12.14 -8.46 13.93
CA GLU A 61 -12.10 -7.26 13.07
C GLU A 61 -13.02 -6.11 13.50
N ARG A 62 -14.05 -6.40 14.29
CA ARG A 62 -15.00 -5.41 14.81
C ARG A 62 -14.61 -4.83 16.16
N ASP A 63 -13.58 -5.38 16.81
CA ASP A 63 -13.17 -4.97 18.14
C ASP A 63 -12.40 -3.64 18.01
N SER A 64 -12.78 -2.65 18.82
CA SER A 64 -12.25 -1.28 18.71
C SER A 64 -10.73 -1.19 18.84
N ILE A 65 -10.13 -2.07 19.64
CA ILE A 65 -8.67 -2.17 19.79
C ILE A 65 -8.02 -2.56 18.46
N LEU A 66 -8.54 -3.59 17.78
CA LEU A 66 -7.97 -4.04 16.51
C LEU A 66 -8.24 -3.03 15.38
N ILE A 67 -9.43 -2.41 15.37
CA ILE A 67 -9.74 -1.30 14.47
C ILE A 67 -8.72 -0.17 14.64
N ARG A 68 -8.37 0.19 15.89
CA ARG A 68 -7.38 1.24 16.15
C ARG A 68 -6.00 0.86 15.63
N MET A 69 -5.58 -0.39 15.80
CA MET A 69 -4.30 -0.89 15.28
C MET A 69 -4.25 -0.82 13.75
N HIS A 70 -5.34 -1.16 13.06
CA HIS A 70 -5.46 -1.01 11.60
C HIS A 70 -5.36 0.46 11.17
N GLN A 71 -6.02 1.35 11.90
CA GLN A 71 -5.94 2.80 11.65
C GLN A 71 -4.52 3.33 11.84
N ASP A 72 -3.84 2.93 12.92
CA ASP A 72 -2.47 3.36 13.21
C ASP A 72 -1.50 2.86 12.13
N LEU A 73 -1.65 1.61 11.65
CA LEU A 73 -0.87 1.05 10.54
C LEU A 73 -1.03 1.86 9.24
N ILE A 74 -2.28 2.17 8.86
CA ILE A 74 -2.58 2.91 7.63
C ILE A 74 -2.13 4.37 7.74
N ALA A 75 -2.30 5.00 8.92
CA ALA A 75 -1.83 6.35 9.17
C ALA A 75 -0.30 6.45 9.07
N ALA A 76 0.42 5.47 9.63
CA ALA A 76 1.87 5.38 9.52
C ALA A 76 2.32 5.25 8.06
N TYR A 77 1.68 4.36 7.30
CA TYR A 77 1.92 4.21 5.86
C TYR A 77 1.73 5.53 5.10
N PHE A 78 0.62 6.24 5.30
CA PHE A 78 0.40 7.52 4.61
C PHE A 78 1.43 8.57 4.99
N LYS A 79 1.82 8.64 6.27
CA LYS A 79 2.82 9.59 6.75
C LYS A 79 4.18 9.36 6.07
N THR A 80 4.69 8.13 6.06
CA THR A 80 5.99 7.81 5.48
C THR A 80 5.95 7.81 3.96
N ALA A 81 4.89 7.32 3.33
CA ALA A 81 4.72 7.33 1.87
C ALA A 81 4.69 8.75 1.30
N LYS A 82 4.04 9.69 2.00
CA LYS A 82 4.04 11.12 1.63
C LYS A 82 5.44 11.70 1.49
N GLU A 83 6.37 11.28 2.33
CA GLU A 83 7.77 11.74 2.28
C GLU A 83 8.57 11.06 1.17
N MET A 84 8.06 10.00 0.56
CA MET A 84 8.74 9.18 -0.44
C MET A 84 8.13 9.33 -1.84
N VAL A 85 6.92 9.86 -1.98
CA VAL A 85 6.29 10.08 -3.27
C VAL A 85 6.86 11.32 -3.98
N GLN A 86 6.87 11.30 -5.32
CA GLN A 86 7.14 12.48 -6.14
C GLN A 86 5.98 13.49 -6.05
N GLU A 87 6.21 14.73 -6.50
CA GLU A 87 5.21 15.81 -6.46
C GLU A 87 3.91 15.44 -7.19
N GLU A 88 4.03 14.85 -8.38
CA GLU A 88 2.92 14.36 -9.20
C GLU A 88 2.61 12.87 -9.00
N GLY A 89 3.25 12.24 -8.01
CA GLY A 89 3.08 10.82 -7.76
C GLY A 89 1.82 10.49 -6.97
N GLU A 90 1.52 9.19 -6.87
CA GLU A 90 0.32 8.68 -6.21
C GLU A 90 0.64 7.71 -5.07
N ILE A 91 -0.20 7.73 -4.03
CA ILE A 91 -0.16 6.80 -2.91
C ILE A 91 -1.44 5.99 -2.93
N HIS A 92 -1.34 4.67 -3.06
CA HIS A 92 -2.46 3.77 -3.24
C HIS A 92 -2.62 2.85 -2.05
N VAL A 93 -3.85 2.66 -1.58
CA VAL A 93 -4.16 1.58 -0.64
C VAL A 93 -5.36 0.79 -1.14
N THR A 94 -5.21 -0.52 -1.23
CA THR A 94 -6.31 -1.43 -1.56
C THR A 94 -6.85 -2.04 -0.27
N VAL A 95 -8.12 -1.85 0.02
CA VAL A 95 -8.75 -2.37 1.24
C VAL A 95 -10.20 -2.77 0.97
N ARG A 96 -10.81 -3.52 1.89
CA ARG A 96 -12.26 -3.71 1.93
C ARG A 96 -12.94 -2.44 2.45
N ASP A 97 -14.10 -2.13 1.89
CA ASP A 97 -14.92 -0.98 2.26
C ASP A 97 -16.33 -1.39 2.74
N ASP A 98 -16.46 -2.63 3.21
CA ASP A 98 -17.63 -3.10 3.94
C ASP A 98 -17.35 -3.17 5.45
N TYR A 99 -18.41 -3.25 6.26
CA TYR A 99 -18.25 -3.32 7.72
C TYR A 99 -17.47 -4.58 8.15
N PRO A 100 -16.49 -4.49 9.08
CA PRO A 100 -16.07 -3.30 9.84
C PRO A 100 -14.92 -2.51 9.20
N TYR A 101 -14.42 -2.89 8.03
CA TYR A 101 -13.26 -2.27 7.38
C TYR A 101 -13.50 -0.81 6.99
N ASN A 102 -14.73 -0.47 6.62
CA ASN A 102 -15.11 0.92 6.35
C ASN A 102 -14.98 1.85 7.58
N THR A 103 -15.01 1.30 8.81
CA THR A 103 -14.80 2.10 10.03
C THR A 103 -13.32 2.41 10.29
N TRP A 104 -12.41 1.93 9.45
CA TRP A 104 -11.01 2.35 9.51
C TRP A 104 -10.84 3.78 8.97
N GLU A 105 -11.84 4.34 8.29
CA GLU A 105 -11.88 5.73 7.83
C GLU A 105 -10.64 6.11 6.97
N VAL A 106 -10.26 5.25 6.01
CA VAL A 106 -9.03 5.40 5.21
C VAL A 106 -8.87 6.78 4.56
N GLU A 107 -9.94 7.34 3.98
CA GLU A 107 -9.91 8.68 3.38
C GLU A 107 -9.56 9.77 4.40
N LYS A 108 -10.10 9.68 5.62
CA LYS A 108 -9.83 10.62 6.71
C LYS A 108 -8.40 10.48 7.22
N LEU A 109 -7.87 9.26 7.32
CA LEU A 109 -6.47 9.03 7.69
C LEU A 109 -5.52 9.65 6.65
N ALA A 110 -5.83 9.51 5.37
CA ALA A 110 -5.07 10.16 4.28
C ALA A 110 -5.16 11.69 4.37
N GLU A 111 -6.35 12.24 4.60
CA GLU A 111 -6.54 13.68 4.78
C GLU A 111 -5.72 14.22 5.97
N CYS A 112 -5.72 13.52 7.11
CA CYS A 112 -4.91 13.86 8.27
C CYS A 112 -3.39 13.85 7.96
N ALA A 113 -2.95 13.01 7.03
CA ALA A 113 -1.57 13.02 6.54
C ALA A 113 -1.28 14.17 5.56
N GLY A 114 -2.28 14.94 5.14
CA GLY A 114 -2.16 16.01 4.14
C GLY A 114 -2.15 15.47 2.70
N LEU A 115 -2.86 14.37 2.47
CA LEU A 115 -3.15 13.82 1.16
C LEU A 115 -4.59 14.16 0.76
N GLN A 116 -4.90 14.05 -0.52
CA GLN A 116 -6.26 14.22 -1.05
C GLN A 116 -6.64 13.02 -1.92
N LEU A 117 -7.90 12.59 -1.83
CA LEU A 117 -8.41 11.51 -2.66
C LEU A 117 -8.47 11.99 -4.13
N LYS A 118 -7.78 11.29 -5.01
CA LYS A 118 -7.83 11.49 -6.47
C LYS A 118 -8.90 10.59 -7.10
N ASP A 119 -8.92 9.32 -6.71
CA ASP A 119 -9.78 8.31 -7.32
C ASP A 119 -10.03 7.14 -6.36
N LYS A 120 -11.13 6.42 -6.58
CA LYS A 120 -11.50 5.22 -5.83
C LYS A 120 -12.04 4.19 -6.81
N VAL A 121 -11.22 3.17 -7.09
CA VAL A 121 -11.49 2.17 -8.12
C VAL A 121 -11.82 0.84 -7.47
N GLU A 122 -12.85 0.15 -7.97
CA GLU A 122 -13.18 -1.19 -7.50
C GLU A 122 -12.04 -2.16 -7.82
N PHE A 123 -11.56 -2.88 -6.80
CA PHE A 123 -10.62 -3.97 -6.97
C PHE A 123 -11.36 -5.22 -7.45
N ARG A 124 -10.99 -5.69 -8.63
CA ARG A 124 -11.54 -6.91 -9.24
C ARG A 124 -10.45 -7.95 -9.39
N GLN A 125 -10.59 -9.09 -8.72
CA GLN A 125 -9.60 -10.17 -8.77
C GLN A 125 -9.39 -10.66 -10.21
N GLU A 126 -10.43 -10.59 -11.04
CA GLU A 126 -10.44 -11.02 -12.44
C GLU A 126 -9.46 -10.24 -13.30
N ASN A 127 -9.09 -9.01 -12.90
CA ASN A 127 -8.11 -8.18 -13.60
C ASN A 127 -6.67 -8.65 -13.36
N TYR A 128 -6.44 -9.58 -12.43
CA TYR A 128 -5.12 -10.07 -12.05
C TYR A 128 -5.04 -11.60 -12.20
N PRO A 129 -4.91 -12.12 -13.45
CA PRO A 129 -4.76 -13.55 -13.67
C PRO A 129 -3.60 -14.14 -12.86
N GLY A 130 -3.87 -15.22 -12.13
CA GLY A 130 -2.89 -15.85 -11.24
C GLY A 130 -2.85 -15.29 -9.82
N TYR A 131 -3.55 -14.19 -9.51
CA TYR A 131 -3.63 -13.65 -8.16
C TYR A 131 -4.44 -14.55 -7.23
N HIS A 132 -3.82 -14.96 -6.12
CA HIS A 132 -4.44 -15.77 -5.09
C HIS A 132 -4.27 -15.09 -3.74
N ASN A 133 -5.31 -14.40 -3.26
CA ASN A 133 -5.23 -13.69 -1.99
C ASN A 133 -5.00 -14.63 -0.79
N LYS A 134 -4.10 -14.23 0.12
CA LYS A 134 -3.67 -15.00 1.29
C LYS A 134 -3.63 -14.12 2.52
N ARG A 135 -3.87 -14.70 3.69
CA ARG A 135 -3.64 -14.05 4.97
C ARG A 135 -2.15 -14.13 5.33
N GLY A 136 -1.59 -12.99 5.68
CA GLY A 136 -0.31 -12.89 6.38
C GLY A 136 -0.41 -13.24 7.87
N GLY A 137 0.69 -13.06 8.60
CA GLY A 137 0.80 -13.34 10.02
C GLY A 137 0.97 -14.83 10.36
N ASN A 138 1.07 -15.13 11.65
CA ASN A 138 1.27 -16.50 12.15
C ASN A 138 -0.05 -17.28 12.29
N ILE A 139 -1.16 -16.60 12.57
CA ILE A 139 -2.46 -17.23 12.81
C ILE A 139 -3.19 -17.41 11.48
N ASN A 140 -3.53 -18.65 11.13
CA ASN A 140 -4.23 -18.98 9.88
C ASN A 140 -3.51 -18.44 8.62
N CYS A 141 -2.17 -18.35 8.68
CA CYS A 141 -1.32 -17.99 7.56
C CYS A 141 -1.70 -18.81 6.31
N ASN A 142 -1.59 -18.21 5.12
CA ASN A 142 -1.89 -18.81 3.83
C ASN A 142 -3.35 -19.21 3.57
N LYS A 143 -4.28 -18.97 4.51
CA LYS A 143 -5.71 -19.09 4.20
C LYS A 143 -6.18 -17.92 3.35
N LYS A 144 -7.19 -18.13 2.52
CA LYS A 144 -7.85 -17.03 1.81
C LYS A 144 -8.62 -16.13 2.80
N PHE A 145 -8.87 -14.89 2.40
CA PHE A 145 -9.86 -14.02 3.04
C PHE A 145 -10.93 -13.61 2.03
N PRO A 146 -12.12 -13.18 2.49
CA PRO A 146 -13.17 -12.73 1.58
C PRO A 146 -12.74 -11.42 0.88
N LEU A 147 -12.82 -11.40 -0.45
CA LEU A 147 -12.72 -10.18 -1.24
C LEU A 147 -14.15 -9.67 -1.50
N LYS A 148 -14.63 -8.78 -0.63
CA LYS A 148 -15.97 -8.18 -0.71
C LYS A 148 -15.84 -6.68 -0.63
N ALA A 149 -16.48 -5.96 -1.56
CA ALA A 149 -16.44 -4.50 -1.64
C ALA A 149 -15.00 -3.95 -1.49
N CYS A 150 -14.06 -4.51 -2.25
CA CYS A 150 -12.67 -4.09 -2.21
C CYS A 150 -12.46 -2.90 -3.17
N TYR A 151 -11.74 -1.88 -2.71
CA TYR A 151 -11.41 -0.71 -3.51
C TYR A 151 -9.95 -0.34 -3.35
N THR A 152 -9.33 0.13 -4.43
CA THR A 152 -8.06 0.83 -4.43
C THR A 152 -8.34 2.33 -4.36
N TYR A 153 -7.98 2.94 -3.25
CA TYR A 153 -8.01 4.38 -3.05
C TYR A 153 -6.69 4.95 -3.54
N LYS A 154 -6.76 5.99 -4.38
CA LYS A 154 -5.58 6.68 -4.92
C LYS A 154 -5.54 8.09 -4.38
N PHE A 155 -4.42 8.45 -3.79
CA PHE A 155 -4.22 9.75 -3.17
C PHE A 155 -3.07 10.50 -3.84
N THR A 156 -3.15 11.81 -3.88
CA THR A 156 -2.04 12.71 -4.24
C THR A 156 -1.71 13.62 -3.07
N LEU A 157 -0.57 14.31 -3.14
CA LEU A 157 -0.27 15.39 -2.22
C LEU A 157 -1.39 16.45 -2.30
N LYS A 158 -1.79 16.97 -1.15
CA LYS A 158 -2.73 18.10 -1.09
C LYS A 158 -1.99 19.35 -1.54
N VAL A 159 -2.40 19.94 -2.65
CA VAL A 159 -1.87 21.24 -3.09
C VAL A 159 -2.29 22.27 -2.05
N SER A 160 -1.33 22.75 -1.26
CA SER A 160 -1.56 23.94 -0.45
C SER A 160 -1.81 25.09 -1.41
N ALA A 161 -2.96 25.75 -1.31
CA ALA A 161 -3.28 26.93 -2.10
C ALA A 161 -2.24 28.01 -1.82
N VAL A 162 -1.18 28.04 -2.62
CA VAL A 162 -0.41 29.24 -2.86
C VAL A 162 -1.30 30.08 -3.75
N GLU A 163 -1.63 31.30 -3.32
CA GLU A 163 -2.21 32.28 -4.24
C GLU A 163 -1.19 32.52 -5.36
N ILE A 164 -1.45 31.95 -6.54
CA ILE A 164 -0.62 32.15 -7.73
C ILE A 164 -1.40 33.03 -8.70
N SER A 165 -0.94 34.27 -8.82
CA SER A 165 -1.14 35.09 -10.01
C SER A 165 -0.30 34.51 -11.18
N ASP A 166 -0.99 34.28 -12.30
CA ASP A 166 -0.53 34.09 -13.68
C ASP A 166 0.44 32.94 -14.04
N GLY A 167 -0.12 31.90 -14.69
CA GLY A 167 -0.05 31.72 -16.15
C GLY A 167 1.28 31.35 -16.82
N SER A 168 1.42 30.09 -17.25
CA SER A 168 1.76 29.67 -18.63
C SER A 168 1.94 28.14 -18.77
N GLU A 169 1.48 27.61 -19.90
CA GLU A 169 1.57 26.20 -20.35
C GLU A 169 2.92 25.91 -21.03
N VAL A 170 3.48 24.69 -20.90
CA VAL A 170 4.09 23.93 -22.01
C VAL A 170 4.09 22.41 -21.71
N ASN A 171 3.80 21.60 -22.74
CA ASN A 171 3.88 20.13 -22.80
C ASN A 171 5.32 19.62 -23.07
N ASP A 172 5.69 18.42 -22.62
CA ASP A 172 6.02 17.28 -23.51
C ASP A 172 6.24 15.96 -22.72
N SER A 173 6.03 14.88 -23.46
CA SER A 173 6.05 13.46 -23.17
C SER A 173 7.30 12.91 -22.45
N ALA A 174 7.04 11.98 -21.51
CA ALA A 174 8.03 11.02 -21.03
C ALA A 174 7.46 9.60 -21.11
N SER A 175 8.19 8.74 -21.81
CA SER A 175 7.98 7.29 -21.86
C SER A 175 8.28 6.70 -20.49
N SER A 176 7.29 6.14 -19.81
CA SER A 176 7.44 5.51 -18.49
C SER A 176 7.88 4.06 -18.62
N GLU A 177 9.19 3.82 -18.45
CA GLU A 177 9.60 2.52 -17.91
C GLU A 177 9.25 2.53 -16.42
N LEU A 178 8.24 1.74 -16.04
CA LEU A 178 7.85 1.52 -14.65
C LEU A 178 8.97 0.76 -13.91
N THR A 179 10.00 1.48 -13.48
CA THR A 179 11.02 0.95 -12.58
C THR A 179 10.62 1.22 -11.14
N SER A 180 10.23 0.13 -10.47
CA SER A 180 10.23 -0.11 -9.01
C SER A 180 8.85 -0.19 -8.37
N ILE A 181 8.27 -1.40 -8.39
CA ILE A 181 7.30 -1.83 -7.38
C ILE A 181 8.10 -2.14 -6.12
N ILE A 182 8.02 -1.27 -5.12
CA ILE A 182 8.46 -1.61 -3.76
C ILE A 182 7.24 -2.14 -3.01
N THR A 183 7.14 -3.46 -2.91
CA THR A 183 6.21 -4.08 -1.96
C THR A 183 6.88 -4.08 -0.59
N THR A 184 6.29 -3.40 0.40
CA THR A 184 6.72 -3.57 1.78
C THR A 184 6.34 -4.98 2.22
N VAL A 185 7.33 -5.75 2.63
CA VAL A 185 7.18 -7.15 3.03
C VAL A 185 7.06 -7.21 4.54
N GLU A 186 5.84 -7.03 5.03
CA GLU A 186 5.37 -7.79 6.19
C GLU A 186 4.29 -8.74 5.69
N ASP A 187 4.70 -10.00 5.50
CA ASP A 187 3.85 -11.12 5.10
C ASP A 187 3.14 -10.99 3.74
N LEU A 188 3.92 -11.16 2.67
CA LEU A 188 3.49 -11.30 1.27
C LEU A 188 2.10 -11.95 1.12
N GLN A 189 1.13 -11.17 0.68
CA GLN A 189 -0.10 -11.65 0.06
C GLN A 189 0.09 -11.77 -1.47
N ILE A 190 1.06 -12.58 -1.92
CA ILE A 190 1.21 -12.95 -3.35
C ILE A 190 0.63 -14.34 -3.60
#